data_AF-A0AAD0LXT2-F1
#
_entry.id   AF-A0AAD0LXT2-F1
#
_cell.length_a   1.000
_cell.length_b   1.000
_cell.length_c   1.000
_cell.angle_alpha   90.00
_cell.angle_beta   90.00
_cell.angle_gamma   90.00
#
_symmetry.space_group_name_H-M   'P 1'
#
loop_
_entity.id
_entity.type
_entity.pdbx_description
1 polymer ?
#
loop_
_entity_poly.entity_id
_entity_poly.type
_entity_poly.pdbx_seq_one_letter_code
_entity_poly.pdbx_strand_id
1 'polypeptide(L)' 'MKEESVITPFEIGVCSALMLIGKAIALNPAIDIDLLKRDAQSLMDAFPNEPAWPGGKRHHQAAIESLLEGMAKVSP' A
#
# COMPACT_ATOMS: atom_id res chain seq x y z
N MET A 1 7.99 -16.88 -22.44
CA MET A 1 7.14 -16.83 -21.24
C MET A 1 7.37 -15.47 -20.59
N LYS A 2 6.32 -14.69 -20.33
CA LYS A 2 6.48 -13.50 -19.48
C LYS A 2 6.75 -14.03 -18.08
N GLU A 3 7.87 -13.65 -17.47
CA GLU A 3 8.15 -13.95 -16.08
C GLU A 3 7.07 -13.24 -15.25
N GLU A 4 6.06 -13.99 -14.82
CA GLU A 4 5.19 -13.54 -13.75
C GLU A 4 6.05 -13.53 -12.50
N SER A 5 6.51 -12.34 -12.11
CA SER A 5 7.13 -12.13 -10.82
C SER A 5 6.10 -12.51 -9.75
N VAL A 6 6.45 -13.50 -8.95
CA VAL A 6 5.65 -13.93 -7.81
C VAL A 6 6.08 -13.13 -6.61
N ILE A 7 5.12 -12.62 -5.84
CA ILE A 7 5.38 -11.97 -4.56
C ILE A 7 6.07 -12.95 -3.60
N THR A 8 7.18 -12.54 -3.03
CA THR A 8 7.97 -13.34 -2.08
C THR A 8 7.33 -13.35 -0.69
N PRO A 9 7.62 -14.36 0.16
CA PRO A 9 7.15 -14.37 1.55
C PRO A 9 7.56 -13.12 2.35
N PHE A 10 8.74 -12.57 2.07
CA PHE A 10 9.20 -11.34 2.69
C PHE A 10 8.33 -10.14 2.30
N GLU A 11 8.05 -9.98 1.00
CA GLU A 11 7.18 -8.90 0.50
C GLU A 11 5.75 -9.02 1.04
N ILE A 12 5.21 -10.23 1.17
CA ILE A 12 3.92 -10.49 1.85
C ILE A 12 3.99 -10.00 3.31
N GLY A 13 5.06 -10.33 4.02
CA GLY A 13 5.29 -9.92 5.40
C GLY A 13 5.35 -8.40 5.55
N VAL A 14 6.09 -7.72 4.66
CA VAL A 14 6.20 -6.26 4.62
C VAL A 14 4.84 -5.61 4.34
N CYS A 15 4.11 -6.08 3.32
CA CYS A 15 2.78 -5.56 3.01
C CYS A 15 1.80 -5.74 4.18
N SER A 16 1.86 -6.89 4.85
CA SER A 16 1.05 -7.18 6.03
C SER A 16 1.37 -6.24 7.20
N ALA A 17 2.67 -5.99 7.45
CA ALA A 17 3.10 -5.05 8.47
C ALA A 17 2.65 -3.61 8.16
N LEU A 18 2.74 -3.19 6.89
CA LEU A 18 2.28 -1.87 6.45
C LEU A 18 0.77 -1.70 6.62
N MET A 19 -0.02 -2.75 6.42
CA MET A 19 -1.46 -2.73 6.70
C MET A 19 -1.75 -2.49 8.19
N LEU A 20 -0.97 -3.07 9.11
CA LEU A 20 -1.09 -2.82 10.54
C LEU A 20 -0.68 -1.39 10.91
N ILE A 21 0.40 -0.90 10.31
CA ILE A 21 0.85 0.49 10.48
C ILE A 21 -0.21 1.47 9.98
N GLY A 22 -0.81 1.22 8.81
CA GLY A 22 -1.91 2.02 8.28
C GLY A 22 -3.08 2.11 9.27
N LYS A 23 -3.47 0.99 9.89
CA LYS A 23 -4.50 1.02 10.96
C LYS A 23 -4.11 1.93 12.12
N ALA A 24 -2.86 1.84 12.59
CA ALA A 24 -2.38 2.66 13.71
C ALA A 24 -2.36 4.16 13.36
N ILE A 25 -1.96 4.51 12.14
CA ILE A 25 -1.97 5.89 11.63
C ILE A 25 -3.40 6.44 11.61
N ALA A 26 -4.38 5.68 11.09
CA ALA A 26 -5.76 6.12 11.00
C ALA A 26 -6.44 6.35 12.36
N LEU A 27 -5.95 5.71 13.43
CA LEU A 27 -6.43 5.91 14.80
C LEU A 27 -5.81 7.15 15.48
N ASN A 28 -4.82 7.79 14.87
CA ASN A 28 -4.14 8.94 15.46
C ASN A 28 -4.86 10.25 15.10
N PRO A 29 -5.48 10.95 16.07
CA PRO A 29 -6.25 12.18 15.80
C PRO A 29 -5.38 13.37 15.39
N ALA A 30 -4.06 13.29 15.54
CA ALA A 30 -3.13 14.37 15.15
C ALA A 30 -2.75 14.32 13.66
N ILE A 31 -3.13 13.28 12.92
CA ILE A 31 -2.75 13.09 11.52
C ILE A 31 -3.91 13.51 10.61
N ASP A 32 -3.62 14.38 9.64
CA ASP A 32 -4.54 14.67 8.54
C ASP A 32 -4.52 13.52 7.53
N ILE A 33 -5.48 12.61 7.67
CA ILE A 33 -5.60 11.40 6.85
C ILE A 33 -5.88 11.74 5.38
N ASP A 34 -6.59 12.84 5.10
CA ASP A 34 -6.95 13.21 3.72
C ASP A 34 -5.77 13.85 3.00
N LEU A 35 -4.94 14.62 3.70
CA LEU A 35 -3.65 15.07 3.18
C LEU A 35 -2.73 13.88 2.90
N LEU A 36 -2.58 12.96 3.86
CA LEU A 36 -1.70 11.80 3.73
C LEU A 36 -2.11 10.89 2.56
N LYS A 37 -3.42 10.68 2.34
CA LYS A 37 -3.92 9.93 1.17
C LYS A 37 -3.60 10.62 -0.16
N ARG A 38 -3.68 11.96 -0.22
CA ARG A 38 -3.33 12.74 -1.43
C ARG A 38 -1.83 12.65 -1.74
N ASP A 39 -0.98 12.74 -0.72
CA ASP A 39 0.47 12.60 -0.88
C ASP A 39 0.84 11.18 -1.33
N ALA A 40 0.22 10.17 -0.73
CA ALA A 40 0.39 8.77 -1.12
C ALA A 40 -0.02 8.52 -2.59
N GLN A 41 -1.14 9.08 -3.04
CA GLN A 41 -1.57 9.00 -4.43
C GLN A 41 -0.55 9.65 -5.38
N SER A 42 -0.06 10.84 -5.02
CA SER A 42 0.93 11.57 -5.81
C SER A 42 2.24 10.77 -5.98
N LEU A 43 2.66 10.04 -4.94
CA LEU A 43 3.81 9.14 -5.02
C LEU A 43 3.55 7.94 -5.92
N MET A 44 2.38 7.32 -5.83
CA MET A 44 2.03 6.18 -6.68
C MET A 44 1.93 6.58 -8.16
N ASP A 45 1.42 7.77 -8.45
CA ASP A 45 1.33 8.32 -9.81
C ASP A 45 2.71 8.63 -10.41
N ALA A 46 3.71 8.89 -9.55
CA ALA A 46 5.10 9.10 -9.96
C ALA A 46 5.88 7.79 -10.20
N PHE A 47 5.36 6.64 -9.75
CA PHE A 47 6.02 5.36 -9.97
C PHE A 47 5.84 4.85 -11.41
N PRO A 48 6.81 4.07 -11.93
CA PRO A 48 6.68 3.44 -13.23
C PRO A 48 5.41 2.59 -13.32
N ASN A 49 4.76 2.61 -14.49
CA ASN A 49 3.68 1.68 -14.79
C ASN A 49 4.25 0.28 -14.98
N GLU A 50 3.81 -0.66 -14.16
CA GLU A 50 4.34 -2.03 -14.14
C GLU A 50 3.24 -3.08 -14.10
N PRO A 51 3.57 -4.33 -14.48
CA PRO A 51 2.67 -5.45 -14.27
C PRO A 51 2.25 -5.57 -12.80
N ALA A 52 1.01 -5.97 -12.57
CA ALA A 52 0.58 -6.37 -11.24
C ALA A 52 1.11 -7.78 -10.92
N TRP A 53 1.42 -8.02 -9.65
CA TRP A 53 1.57 -9.37 -9.12
C TRP A 53 0.27 -10.17 -9.33
N PRO A 54 0.35 -11.51 -9.40
CA PRO A 54 -0.82 -12.36 -9.25
C PRO A 54 -1.58 -11.98 -7.96
N GLY A 55 -2.80 -11.47 -8.09
CA GLY A 55 -3.56 -10.88 -6.97
C GLY A 55 -3.78 -9.36 -7.06
N GLY A 56 -3.24 -8.69 -8.08
CA GLY A 56 -3.68 -7.36 -8.52
C GLY A 56 -2.86 -6.15 -8.03
N LYS A 57 -1.95 -6.31 -7.06
CA LYS A 57 -1.08 -5.22 -6.58
C LYS A 57 0.10 -4.98 -7.52
N ARG A 58 0.42 -3.71 -7.80
CA ARG A 58 1.61 -3.36 -8.60
C ARG A 58 2.85 -3.33 -7.72
N HIS A 59 3.98 -3.82 -8.20
CA HIS A 59 5.14 -4.13 -7.34
C HIS A 59 5.64 -2.91 -6.55
N HIS A 60 5.92 -1.80 -7.23
CA HIS A 60 6.38 -0.57 -6.59
C HIS A 60 5.32 0.11 -5.71
N GLN A 61 4.04 -0.13 -6.01
CA GLN A 61 2.92 0.52 -5.33
C GLN A 61 2.41 -0.32 -4.16
N ALA A 62 2.71 -1.62 -4.11
CA ALA A 62 2.15 -2.58 -3.17
C ALA A 62 2.34 -2.19 -1.70
N ALA A 63 3.48 -1.57 -1.38
CA ALA A 63 3.74 -1.05 -0.04
C ALA A 63 2.76 0.07 0.34
N ILE A 64 2.62 1.07 -0.54
CA ILE A 64 1.72 2.21 -0.32
C ILE A 64 0.26 1.74 -0.35
N GLU A 65 -0.13 0.91 -1.32
CA GLU A 65 -1.46 0.31 -1.42
C GLU A 65 -1.83 -0.45 -0.14
N SER A 66 -0.91 -1.26 0.41
CA SER A 66 -1.17 -2.01 1.65
C SER A 66 -1.32 -1.10 2.87
N LEU A 67 -0.56 -0.01 2.95
CA LEU A 67 -0.71 1.00 4.01
C LEU A 67 -2.07 1.72 3.91
N LEU A 68 -2.47 2.12 2.69
CA LEU A 68 -3.77 2.75 2.41
C LEU A 68 -4.95 1.80 2.74
N GLU A 69 -4.86 0.53 2.35
CA GLU A 69 -5.84 -0.51 2.73
C GLU A 69 -5.95 -0.65 4.25
N GLY A 70 -4.83 -0.58 4.97
CA GLY A 70 -4.80 -0.58 6.43
C GLY A 70 -5.61 0.57 7.02
N MET A 71 -5.39 1.79 6.54
CA MET A 71 -6.14 2.97 6.99
C MET A 71 -7.64 2.87 6.67
N ALA A 72 -8.01 2.35 5.50
CA ALA A 72 -9.41 2.21 5.10
C ALA A 72 -10.21 1.24 6.00
N LYS A 73 -9.52 0.32 6.70
CA LYS A 73 -10.13 -0.62 7.66
C LYS A 73 -10.46 0.01 9.02
N VAL A 74 -10.20 1.30 9.20
CA VAL A 74 -10.45 2.06 10.44
C VAL A 74 -11.59 3.05 10.29
N SER A 75 -12.33 3.04 9.16
CA SER A 75 -13.45 3.96 8.97
C SER A 75 -14.40 4.01 10.18
N PRO A 76 -14.88 5.21 10.57
CA PRO A 76 -15.83 5.43 11.66
C PRO A 76 -17.17 4.71 11.45
#